data_AF-A0A2V9PRA9-F1
#
_entry.id   AF-A0A2V9PRA9-F1
#
_cell.length_a   1.000
_cell.length_b   1.000
_cell.length_c   1.000
_cell.angle_alpha   90.00
_cell.angle_beta   90.00
_cell.angle_gamma   90.00
#
_symmetry.space_group_name_H-M   'P 1'
#
loop_
_entity.id
_entity.type
_entity.pdbx_description
1 polymer ?
#
loop_
_entity_poly.entity_id
_entity_poly.type
_entity_poly.pdbx_seq_one_letter_code
_entity_poly.pdbx_strand_id
1 'polypeptide(L)' 'MRHYTTKRIKNGTMFICVRCEHHVTTLDFHGEAGNLRTQAATAINLHAAAVHGQPMAVSSADSQQRIRCN' A
#
# COMPACT_ATOMS: atom_id res chain seq x y z
N MET A 1 8.74 0.03 6.05
CA MET A 1 9.33 1.02 5.10
C MET A 1 8.40 1.15 3.90
N ARG A 2 8.37 2.30 3.20
CA ARG A 2 7.59 2.44 1.96
C ARG A 2 8.44 1.99 0.77
N HIS A 3 8.01 0.95 0.06
CA HIS A 3 8.69 0.45 -1.16
C HIS A 3 8.11 1.04 -2.45
N TYR A 4 7.37 2.14 -2.33
CA TYR A 4 6.67 2.79 -3.43
C TYR A 4 6.64 4.31 -3.26
N THR A 5 6.52 5.00 -4.38
CA THR A 5 6.10 6.41 -4.44
C THR A 5 4.62 6.50 -4.79
N THR A 6 3.99 7.63 -4.47
CA THR A 6 2.59 7.88 -4.82
C THR A 6 2.46 9.08 -5.73
N LYS A 7 1.58 8.97 -6.72
CA LYS A 7 1.22 10.05 -7.64
C LYS A 7 -0.31 10.19 -7.66
N ARG A 8 -0.81 11.41 -7.51
CA ARG A 8 -2.25 11.67 -7.68
C ARG A 8 -2.61 11.62 -9.16
N ILE A 9 -3.70 10.95 -9.48
CA ILE A 9 -4.31 10.88 -10.81
C ILE A 9 -5.77 11.33 -10.70
N LYS A 10 -6.41 11.70 -11.83
CA LYS A 10 -7.75 12.33 -11.84
C LYS A 10 -8.78 11.63 -10.95
N ASN A 11 -8.80 10.30 -10.93
CA ASN A 11 -9.80 9.53 -10.18
C ASN A 11 -9.19 8.65 -9.07
N GLY A 12 -7.94 8.89 -8.66
CA GLY A 12 -7.30 7.99 -7.71
C GLY A 12 -5.88 8.34 -7.32
N THR A 13 -5.23 7.38 -6.70
CA THR A 13 -3.80 7.44 -6.38
C THR A 13 -3.10 6.28 -7.07
N MET A 14 -2.06 6.59 -7.82
CA MET A 14 -1.14 5.63 -8.40
C MET A 14 0.00 5.40 -7.41
N PHE A 15 0.32 4.14 -7.18
CA PHE A 15 1.43 3.67 -6.37
C PHE A 15 2.44 3.08 -7.34
N ILE A 16 3.68 3.54 -7.29
CA ILE A 16 4.74 3.17 -8.25
C ILE A 16 5.89 2.55 -7.46
N CYS A 17 6.36 1.38 -7.88
CA CYS A 17 7.46 0.71 -7.22
C CYS A 17 8.73 1.57 -7.35
N VAL A 18 9.54 1.65 -6.29
CA VAL A 18 10.82 2.38 -6.36
C VAL A 18 11.92 1.62 -7.08
N ARG A 19 11.69 0.33 -7.41
CA ARG A 19 12.70 -0.58 -7.95
C ARG A 19 12.47 -0.95 -9.42
N CYS A 20 11.25 -0.77 -9.93
CA CYS A 20 10.88 -1.08 -11.30
C CYS A 20 9.68 -0.23 -11.76
N GLU A 21 9.29 -0.39 -13.03
CA GLU A 21 8.16 0.35 -13.64
C GLU A 21 6.78 -0.15 -13.21
N HIS A 22 6.72 -1.19 -12.38
CA HIS A 22 5.46 -1.73 -11.89
C HIS A 22 4.72 -0.70 -11.03
N HIS A 23 3.42 -0.58 -11.29
CA HIS A 23 2.55 0.34 -10.59
C HIS A 23 1.15 -0.25 -10.46
N VAL A 24 0.46 0.18 -9.42
CA VAL A 24 -0.95 -0.12 -9.18
C VAL A 24 -1.68 1.16 -8.87
N THR A 25 -2.95 1.24 -9.18
CA THR A 25 -3.79 2.40 -8.89
C THR A 25 -4.91 2.02 -7.95
N THR A 26 -5.41 2.96 -7.16
CA THR A 26 -6.62 2.73 -6.35
C THR A 26 -7.85 2.40 -7.19
N LEU A 27 -7.81 2.63 -8.50
CA LEU A 27 -8.88 2.30 -9.45
C LEU A 27 -8.89 0.81 -9.80
N ASP A 28 -7.78 0.10 -9.59
CA ASP A 28 -7.67 -1.34 -9.83
C ASP A 28 -8.30 -2.17 -8.68
N PHE A 29 -8.78 -1.50 -7.63
CA PHE A 29 -9.33 -2.13 -6.43
C PHE A 29 -10.78 -1.73 -6.21
N HIS A 30 -11.54 -2.62 -5.56
CA HIS A 30 -12.95 -2.40 -5.23
C HIS A 30 -13.10 -2.07 -3.73
N GLY A 31 -13.97 -1.11 -3.42
CA GLY A 31 -14.18 -0.62 -2.06
C GLY A 31 -14.81 -1.64 -1.10
N GLU A 32 -15.45 -2.67 -1.65
CA GLU A 32 -16.06 -3.78 -0.90
C GLU A 32 -15.05 -4.53 -0.01
N ALA A 33 -13.78 -4.58 -0.43
CA ALA A 33 -12.69 -5.22 0.32
C ALA A 33 -11.98 -4.26 1.31
N GLY A 34 -12.53 -3.06 1.54
CA GLY A 34 -11.98 -2.06 2.46
C GLY A 34 -11.26 -0.90 1.77
N ASN A 35 -10.37 -0.20 2.50
CA ASN A 35 -9.76 1.04 2.01
C ASN A 35 -8.86 0.82 0.78
N LEU A 36 -9.25 1.39 -0.36
CA LEU A 36 -8.55 1.29 -1.65
C LEU A 36 -7.06 1.67 -1.56
N ARG A 37 -6.70 2.66 -0.74
CA ARG A 37 -5.30 3.08 -0.56
C ARG A 37 -4.49 2.01 0.17
N THR A 38 -5.10 1.34 1.15
CA THR A 38 -4.47 0.23 1.86
C THR A 38 -4.30 -0.96 0.92
N GLN A 39 -5.33 -1.30 0.12
CA GLN A 39 -5.24 -2.38 -0.86
C GLN A 39 -4.11 -2.16 -1.87
N ALA A 40 -4.04 -0.96 -2.47
CA ALA A 40 -2.98 -0.59 -3.41
C ALA A 40 -1.59 -0.60 -2.76
N ALA A 41 -1.46 -0.08 -1.53
CA ALA A 41 -0.20 -0.11 -0.78
C ALA A 41 0.25 -1.56 -0.48
N THR A 42 -0.69 -2.43 -0.10
CA THR A 42 -0.40 -3.84 0.16
C THR A 42 0.05 -4.56 -1.11
N ALA A 43 -0.65 -4.37 -2.23
CA ALA A 43 -0.32 -5.00 -3.50
C ALA A 43 1.10 -4.64 -3.96
N ILE A 44 1.47 -3.36 -3.89
CA ILE A 44 2.81 -2.94 -4.34
C ILE A 44 3.93 -3.35 -3.38
N ASN A 45 3.63 -3.42 -2.08
CA ASN A 45 4.57 -3.97 -1.11
C ASN A 45 4.77 -5.49 -1.35
N LEU A 46 3.70 -6.23 -1.69
CA LEU A 46 3.77 -7.67 -2.02
C LEU A 46 4.59 -7.88 -3.28
N HIS A 47 4.34 -7.07 -4.30
CA HIS A 47 5.17 -7.03 -5.50
C HIS A 47 6.66 -6.82 -5.15
N ALA A 48 6.98 -5.82 -4.32
CA ALA A 48 8.37 -5.53 -3.97
C ALA A 48 9.03 -6.70 -3.19
N ALA A 49 8.28 -7.38 -2.33
CA ALA A 49 8.79 -8.55 -1.61
C ALA A 49 9.02 -9.75 -2.52
N ALA A 50 8.05 -10.07 -3.38
CA ALA A 50 8.10 -11.22 -4.26
C ALA A 50 9.13 -11.05 -5.39
N VAL A 51 9.20 -9.86 -5.99
CA VAL A 51 10.04 -9.61 -7.19
C VAL A 51 11.44 -9.11 -6.82
N HIS A 52 11.58 -8.35 -5.73
CA HIS A 52 12.85 -7.74 -5.35
C HIS A 52 13.44 -8.29 -4.04
N GLY A 53 12.82 -9.31 -3.44
CA GLY A 53 13.33 -9.97 -2.23
C GLY A 53 13.40 -9.04 -1.00
N GLN A 54 12.65 -7.93 -1.01
CA GLN A 54 12.65 -7.01 0.14
C GLN A 54 11.75 -7.60 1.24
N PRO A 55 12.25 -7.75 2.48
CA PRO A 55 11.42 -8.21 3.57
C PRO A 55 10.30 -7.19 3.79
N MET A 56 9.07 -7.67 3.61
CA MET A 56 7.86 -7.04 4.11
C MET A 56 8.02 -6.88 5.63
N ALA A 57 8.50 -5.72 6.07
CA ALA A 57 8.16 -5.25 7.40
C ALA A 57 6.68 -4.87 7.34
N VAL A 58 5.80 -5.88 7.38
CA VAL A 58 4.44 -5.73 7.87
C VAL A 58 4.59 -5.23 9.30
N SER A 59 4.74 -3.92 9.45
CA SER A 59 4.57 -3.32 10.77
C SER A 59 3.10 -3.52 11.06
N SER A 60 2.82 -4.49 11.92
CA SER A 60 1.55 -4.72 12.59
C SER A 60 1.18 -3.44 13.36
N ALA A 61 0.78 -2.40 12.62
CA ALA A 61 0.26 -1.16 13.14
C ALA A 61 -1.28 -1.12 12.97
N ASP A 62 -1.90 -2.30 12.88
CA ASP A 62 -3.30 -2.50 13.28
C ASP A 62 -3.35 -2.83 14.78
N SER A 63 -2.79 -1.92 15.58
CA SER A 63 -2.87 -1.89 17.04
C SER A 63 -2.46 -0.50 17.55
N GLN A 64 -3.05 0.55 16.99
CA GLN A 64 -3.27 1.78 17.75
C GLN A 64 -4.77 1.82 18.07
N GLN A 65 -5.20 0.88 18.92
CA GLN A 65 -5.32 1.12 20.36
C GLN A 65 -6.31 2.27 20.63
N ARG A 66 -7.60 1.91 20.61
CA ARG A 66 -8.61 2.51 21.48
C ARG A 66 -8.09 2.47 22.91
N ILE A 67 -7.37 3.48 23.37
CA ILE A 67 -7.36 3.80 24.80
C ILE A 67 -7.44 5.32 24.93
N ARG A 68 -8.68 5.77 25.12
CA ARG A 68 -9.02 7.02 25.78
C ARG A 68 -8.70 6.81 27.26
N CYS A 69 -7.66 7.44 27.80
CA CYS A 69 -7.49 7.55 29.25
C CYS A 69 -7.94 8.94 29.68
N ASN A 70 -8.93 8.96 30.58
CA ASN A 70 -9.19 10.03 31.54
C ASN A 70 -8.58 9.59 32.87
#